data_AF-A0A2T5IM39-F1
#
_entry.id   AF-A0A2T5IM39-F1
#
_cell.length_a   1.000
_cell.length_b   1.000
_cell.length_c   1.000
_cell.angle_alpha   90.00
_cell.angle_beta   90.00
_cell.angle_gamma   90.00
#
_symmetry.space_group_name_H-M   'P 1'
#
loop_
_entity.id
_entity.type
_entity.pdbx_description
1 polymer ?
#
loop_
_entity_poly.entity_id
_entity_poly.type
_entity_poly.pdbx_seq_one_letter_code
_entity_poly.pdbx_strand_id
1 'polypeptide(L)'
;MNLKFYDEYQKKVRYKFGFYSLLLMTVLLLVYISRPDDTLGGISYKNAIMVIIMISALFFLVNVVYRHAFFDQYTRRPFLSNAFFLVMAGLQVQRAYQLYHFGMDLPDPINTVEFLLLHGLQIAIHLSIPLTYGVRTLVDWLSVKKQNAEETRQSS
;
A
#
# COMPACT_ATOMS: atom_id res chain seq x y z
N MET A 1 -6.13 -30.66 -0.70
CA MET A 1 -5.14 -29.67 -1.15
C MET A 1 -4.32 -29.25 0.06
N ASN A 2 -3.00 -29.45 0.02
CA ASN A 2 -2.12 -29.60 1.19
C ASN A 2 -1.87 -28.25 1.91
N LEU A 3 -2.29 -28.12 3.17
CA LEU A 3 -2.13 -26.90 3.99
C LEU A 3 -0.69 -26.38 4.01
N LYS A 4 0.26 -27.32 4.05
CA LYS A 4 1.70 -27.06 4.09
C LYS A 4 2.22 -26.36 2.82
N PHE A 5 1.60 -26.62 1.66
CA PHE A 5 2.03 -26.04 0.38
C PHE A 5 1.60 -24.57 0.25
N TYR A 6 0.44 -24.23 0.81
CA TYR A 6 -0.10 -22.87 0.74
C TYR A 6 0.64 -21.91 1.67
N ASP A 7 1.01 -22.35 2.88
CA ASP A 7 1.81 -21.56 3.81
C ASP A 7 3.25 -21.32 3.29
N GLU A 8 3.89 -22.33 2.71
CA GLU A 8 5.20 -22.17 2.07
C GLU A 8 5.16 -21.19 0.88
N TYR A 9 4.07 -21.20 0.10
CA TYR A 9 3.86 -20.22 -0.95
C TYR A 9 3.77 -18.79 -0.39
N GLN A 10 2.90 -18.57 0.60
CA GLN A 10 2.75 -17.25 1.21
C GLN A 10 4.05 -16.75 1.84
N LYS A 11 4.75 -17.63 2.56
CA LYS A 11 6.08 -17.36 3.12
C LYS A 11 7.06 -16.94 2.04
N LYS A 12 7.16 -17.70 0.93
CA LYS A 12 8.03 -17.36 -0.20
C LYS A 12 7.71 -16.00 -0.81
N VAL A 13 6.42 -15.68 -0.97
CA VAL A 13 5.99 -14.36 -1.48
C VAL A 13 6.38 -13.24 -0.50
N ARG A 14 6.10 -13.40 0.80
CA ARG A 14 6.48 -12.42 1.84
C ARG A 14 7.99 -12.18 1.87
N TYR A 15 8.81 -13.23 1.82
CA TYR A 15 10.28 -13.08 1.76
C TYR A 15 10.74 -12.39 0.47
N LYS A 16 10.25 -12.82 -0.68
CA LYS A 16 10.64 -12.25 -1.98
C LYS A 16 10.34 -10.75 -2.06
N PHE A 17 9.12 -10.36 -1.72
CA PHE A 17 8.73 -8.95 -1.77
C PHE A 17 9.26 -8.15 -0.60
N GLY A 18 9.50 -8.76 0.56
CA GLY A 18 10.23 -8.13 1.66
C GLY A 18 11.63 -7.73 1.24
N PHE A 19 12.37 -8.64 0.59
CA PHE A 19 13.68 -8.36 0.02
C PHE A 19 13.64 -7.26 -1.04
N TYR A 20 12.69 -7.31 -1.98
CA TYR A 20 12.56 -6.25 -2.99
C TYR A 20 12.19 -4.89 -2.39
N SER A 21 11.41 -4.87 -1.31
CA SER A 21 11.05 -3.64 -0.63
C SER A 21 12.25 -3.04 0.11
N LEU A 22 13.10 -3.89 0.70
CA LEU A 22 14.38 -3.46 1.27
C LEU A 22 15.32 -2.90 0.19
N LEU A 23 15.43 -3.58 -0.95
CA LEU A 23 16.25 -3.10 -2.07
C LEU A 23 15.73 -1.75 -2.57
N LEU A 24 14.41 -1.61 -2.75
CA LEU A 24 13.77 -0.34 -3.12
C LEU A 24 14.09 0.76 -2.10
N MET A 25 13.94 0.46 -0.81
CA MET A 25 14.26 1.40 0.28
C MET A 25 15.73 1.84 0.23
N THR A 26 16.66 0.90 0.04
CA THR A 26 18.10 1.18 -0.07
C THR A 26 18.39 2.06 -1.28
N VAL A 27 17.82 1.75 -2.45
CA VAL A 27 18.00 2.56 -3.66
C VAL A 27 17.48 3.98 -3.44
N LEU A 28 16.29 4.13 -2.89
CA LEU A 28 15.71 5.45 -2.58
C LEU A 28 16.56 6.22 -1.57
N LEU A 29 17.09 5.56 -0.54
CA LEU A 29 17.96 6.18 0.46
C LEU A 29 19.29 6.63 -0.17
N LEU A 30 19.89 5.82 -1.04
CA LEU A 30 21.12 6.20 -1.76
C LEU A 30 20.88 7.38 -2.69
N VAL A 31 19.75 7.40 -3.41
CA VAL A 31 19.35 8.54 -4.24
C VAL A 31 19.15 9.79 -3.38
N TYR A 32 18.56 9.64 -2.20
CA TYR A 32 18.35 10.75 -1.28
C TYR A 32 19.68 11.31 -0.74
N ILE A 33 20.58 10.45 -0.24
CA ILE A 33 21.88 10.87 0.32
C ILE A 33 22.82 11.43 -0.75
N SER A 34 22.68 11.02 -2.01
CA SER A 34 23.51 11.52 -3.12
C SER A 34 23.08 12.89 -3.66
N ARG A 35 21.95 13.45 -3.20
CA ARG A 35 21.53 14.80 -3.59
C ARG A 35 22.07 15.86 -2.61
N PRO A 36 22.49 17.03 -3.11
CA PRO A 36 22.79 18.17 -2.26
C PRO A 36 21.53 18.66 -1.53
N ASP A 37 21.70 19.07 -0.27
CA ASP A 37 20.65 19.40 0.71
C ASP A 37 19.60 20.42 0.21
N ASP A 38 19.97 21.30 -0.73
CA ASP A 38 19.11 22.40 -1.20
C ASP A 38 18.03 21.99 -2.23
N THR A 39 17.96 20.72 -2.62
CA THR A 39 17.14 20.30 -3.79
C THR A 39 15.78 19.66 -3.48
N LEU A 40 15.42 19.48 -2.20
CA LEU A 40 14.25 18.68 -1.79
C LEU A 40 13.05 19.51 -1.29
N GLY A 41 12.90 20.74 -1.79
CA GLY A 41 11.65 21.49 -1.68
C GLY A 41 11.16 21.72 -0.25
N GLY A 42 12.08 21.84 0.72
CA GLY A 42 11.78 22.15 2.11
C GLY A 42 11.29 20.98 2.97
N ILE A 43 11.42 19.71 2.52
CA ILE A 43 11.09 18.53 3.35
C ILE A 43 12.22 18.29 4.35
N SER A 44 11.89 18.13 5.63
CA SER A 44 12.88 17.83 6.66
C SER A 44 13.51 16.45 6.47
N TYR A 45 14.78 16.30 6.85
CA TYR A 45 15.53 15.04 6.70
C TYR A 45 14.80 13.83 7.30
N LYS A 46 14.22 14.02 8.49
CA LYS A 46 13.45 12.99 9.19
C LYS A 46 12.23 12.55 8.39
N ASN A 47 11.49 13.50 7.84
CA ASN A 47 10.26 13.20 7.10
C ASN A 47 10.55 12.63 5.72
N ALA A 48 11.66 13.00 5.08
CA ALA A 48 12.12 12.37 3.85
C ALA A 48 12.40 10.87 4.04
N ILE A 49 13.12 10.49 5.11
CA ILE A 49 13.33 9.07 5.46
C ILE A 49 11.99 8.37 5.72
N MET A 50 11.09 9.00 6.46
CA MET A 50 9.78 8.44 6.74
C MET A 50 8.97 8.21 5.45
N VAL A 51 9.02 9.13 4.50
CA VAL A 51 8.40 8.99 3.17
C VAL A 51 8.99 7.78 2.41
N ILE A 52 10.32 7.62 2.41
CA ILE A 52 10.99 6.48 1.75
C ILE A 52 10.54 5.15 2.36
N ILE A 53 10.46 5.06 3.70
CA ILE A 53 9.97 3.88 4.41
C ILE A 53 8.51 3.60 4.01
N MET A 54 7.66 4.62 3.99
CA MET A 54 6.24 4.48 3.65
C MET A 54 6.02 4.04 2.20
N ILE A 55 6.79 4.57 1.24
CA ILE A 55 6.76 4.11 -0.15
C ILE A 55 7.15 2.64 -0.26
N SER A 56 8.21 2.24 0.45
CA SER A 56 8.70 0.86 0.46
C SER A 56 7.68 -0.09 1.10
N ALA A 57 7.04 0.33 2.19
CA ALA A 57 5.96 -0.42 2.85
C ALA A 57 4.72 -0.54 1.95
N LEU A 58 4.35 0.52 1.24
CA LEU A 58 3.24 0.51 0.29
C LEU A 58 3.50 -0.47 -0.85
N PHE A 59 4.71 -0.46 -1.42
CA PHE A 59 5.14 -1.41 -2.45
C PHE A 59 5.06 -2.85 -1.95
N PHE A 60 5.53 -3.12 -0.73
CA PHE A 60 5.42 -4.43 -0.09
C PHE A 60 3.96 -4.88 0.01
N LEU A 61 3.12 -4.04 0.62
CA LEU A 61 1.72 -4.34 0.92
C LEU A 61 0.94 -4.68 -0.35
N VAL A 62 0.99 -3.82 -1.37
CA VAL A 62 0.30 -4.05 -2.64
C VAL A 62 0.70 -5.40 -3.24
N ASN A 63 2.00 -5.71 -3.29
CA ASN A 63 2.47 -6.94 -3.92
C ASN A 63 2.08 -8.21 -3.16
N VAL A 64 2.09 -8.15 -1.84
CA VAL A 64 1.75 -9.28 -0.95
C VAL A 64 0.24 -9.49 -0.91
N VAL A 65 -0.56 -8.43 -0.86
CA VAL A 65 -2.03 -8.48 -0.93
C VAL A 65 -2.49 -9.02 -2.26
N TYR A 66 -1.96 -8.48 -3.37
CA TYR A 66 -2.30 -8.91 -4.72
C TYR A 66 -2.06 -10.41 -4.93
N ARG A 67 -1.11 -11.01 -4.20
CA ARG A 67 -0.73 -12.43 -4.30
C ARG A 67 -1.28 -13.32 -3.18
N HIS A 68 -2.29 -12.88 -2.44
CA HIS A 68 -2.87 -13.63 -1.32
C HIS A 68 -1.87 -14.08 -0.25
N ALA A 69 -0.80 -13.33 -0.06
CA ALA A 69 0.21 -13.62 0.95
C ALA A 69 0.10 -12.70 2.19
N PHE A 70 -0.92 -11.83 2.21
CA PHE A 70 -1.14 -10.87 3.31
C PHE A 70 -1.89 -11.47 4.49
N PHE A 71 -3.10 -11.98 4.26
CA PHE A 71 -3.85 -12.70 5.29
C PHE A 71 -3.51 -14.20 5.28
N ASP A 72 -3.47 -14.78 6.47
CA ASP A 72 -3.29 -16.21 6.66
C ASP A 72 -4.49 -16.99 6.10
N GLN A 73 -4.27 -18.26 5.74
CA GLN A 73 -5.26 -19.16 5.15
C GLN A 73 -6.55 -19.28 5.99
N TYR A 74 -6.46 -19.08 7.30
CA TYR A 74 -7.59 -19.17 8.22
C TYR A 74 -8.48 -17.92 8.21
N THR A 75 -7.98 -16.78 7.71
CA THR A 75 -8.72 -15.52 7.59
C THR A 75 -9.34 -15.38 6.18
N ARG A 76 -9.95 -16.47 5.68
CA ARG A 76 -10.47 -16.62 4.30
C ARG A 76 -11.55 -15.61 3.89
N ARG A 77 -12.11 -14.86 4.84
CA ARG A 77 -12.98 -13.71 4.57
C ARG A 77 -12.34 -12.49 5.24
N PRO A 78 -11.48 -11.75 4.53
CA PRO A 78 -10.86 -10.55 5.06
C PRO A 78 -11.85 -9.38 5.12
N PHE A 79 -13.15 -9.66 5.30
CA PHE A 79 -14.17 -8.62 5.37
C PHE A 79 -13.92 -7.72 6.58
N LEU A 80 -13.69 -8.32 7.76
CA LEU A 80 -13.43 -7.57 8.98
C LEU A 80 -12.09 -6.82 8.90
N SER A 81 -11.07 -7.42 8.31
CA SER A 81 -9.77 -6.79 8.16
C SER A 81 -9.79 -5.67 7.12
N ASN A 82 -10.45 -5.86 5.97
CA ASN A 82 -10.67 -4.80 4.99
C ASN A 82 -11.49 -3.65 5.60
N ALA A 83 -12.55 -3.96 6.36
CA ALA A 83 -13.32 -2.96 7.08
C ALA A 83 -12.45 -2.21 8.08
N PHE A 84 -11.61 -2.90 8.85
CA PHE A 84 -10.64 -2.28 9.76
C PHE A 84 -9.71 -1.31 9.02
N PHE A 85 -9.10 -1.75 7.90
CA PHE A 85 -8.21 -0.89 7.13
C PHE A 85 -8.92 0.30 6.48
N LEU A 86 -10.18 0.16 6.07
CA LEU A 86 -11.02 1.27 5.61
C LEU A 86 -11.33 2.26 6.74
N VAL A 87 -11.67 1.77 7.93
CA VAL A 87 -11.90 2.62 9.11
C VAL A 87 -10.62 3.38 9.46
N MET A 88 -9.47 2.71 9.49
CA MET A 88 -8.19 3.36 9.76
C MET A 88 -7.82 4.39 8.69
N ALA A 89 -8.11 4.12 7.41
CA ALA A 89 -7.94 5.12 6.36
C ALA A 89 -8.84 6.34 6.60
N GLY A 90 -10.11 6.13 6.97
CA GLY A 90 -11.04 7.20 7.30
C GLY A 90 -10.59 8.05 8.48
N LEU A 91 -10.08 7.42 9.55
CA LEU A 91 -9.51 8.12 10.70
C LEU A 91 -8.29 8.96 10.30
N GLN A 92 -7.43 8.47 9.41
CA GLN A 92 -6.29 9.23 8.92
C GLN A 92 -6.69 10.40 8.02
N VAL A 93 -7.72 10.22 7.18
CA VAL A 93 -8.31 11.32 6.40
C VAL A 93 -8.88 12.38 7.33
N GLN A 94 -9.64 11.99 8.36
CA GLN A 94 -10.20 12.91 9.34
C GLN A 94 -9.10 13.66 10.08
N ARG A 95 -8.05 12.96 10.53
CA ARG A 95 -6.92 13.58 11.21
C ARG A 95 -6.19 14.57 10.29
N ALA A 96 -5.94 14.21 9.03
CA ALA A 96 -5.34 15.10 8.05
C ALA A 96 -6.24 16.33 7.83
N TYR A 97 -7.55 16.15 7.70
CA TYR A 97 -8.49 17.26 7.55
C TYR A 97 -8.45 18.19 8.76
N GLN A 98 -8.49 17.65 9.98
CA GLN A 98 -8.40 18.44 11.21
C GLN A 98 -7.06 19.18 11.30
N LEU A 99 -5.94 18.52 11.03
CA LEU A 99 -4.62 19.17 11.03
C LEU A 99 -4.51 20.25 9.96
N TYR A 100 -5.09 20.05 8.78
CA TYR A 100 -5.08 21.06 7.73
C TYR A 100 -5.96 22.26 8.09
N HIS A 101 -7.16 22.01 8.61
CA HIS A 101 -8.14 23.05 8.91
C HIS A 101 -7.80 23.84 10.18
N PHE A 102 -7.39 23.16 11.26
CA PHE A 102 -7.01 23.78 12.53
C PHE A 102 -5.53 24.13 12.62
N GLY A 103 -4.68 23.57 11.74
CA GLY A 103 -3.25 23.89 11.68
C GLY A 103 -2.91 25.14 10.89
N MET A 104 -3.89 25.81 10.28
CA MET A 104 -3.69 27.15 9.72
C MET A 104 -3.45 28.22 10.81
N ASP A 105 -3.77 27.91 12.07
CA ASP A 105 -3.56 28.78 13.23
C ASP A 105 -2.26 28.47 14.00
N LEU A 106 -1.39 27.60 13.47
CA LEU A 106 -0.10 27.28 14.10
C LEU A 106 0.93 28.42 13.91
N PRO A 107 1.75 28.73 14.94
CA PRO A 107 2.72 29.82 14.87
C PRO A 107 3.84 29.61 13.82
N ASP A 108 4.08 28.36 13.41
CA ASP A 108 4.90 28.01 12.26
C ASP A 108 4.01 27.40 11.15
N PRO A 109 4.05 27.94 9.91
CA PRO A 109 3.24 27.43 8.82
C PRO A 109 3.67 26.02 8.43
N ILE A 110 2.70 25.12 8.30
CA ILE A 110 2.90 23.74 7.84
C ILE A 110 3.46 23.77 6.41
N ASN A 111 4.59 23.09 6.15
CA ASN A 111 5.02 22.82 4.78
C ASN A 111 3.97 21.93 4.09
N THR A 112 3.20 22.52 3.18
CA THR A 112 2.07 21.86 2.52
C THR A 112 2.50 20.61 1.74
N VAL A 113 3.68 20.62 1.13
CA VAL A 113 4.21 19.49 0.34
C VAL A 113 4.54 18.33 1.27
N GLU A 114 5.25 18.60 2.36
CA GLU A 114 5.62 17.61 3.36
C GLU A 114 4.38 17.02 4.05
N PHE A 115 3.43 17.87 4.39
CA PHE A 115 2.15 17.48 4.96
C PHE A 115 1.37 16.53 4.05
N LEU A 116 1.20 16.93 2.78
CA LEU A 116 0.47 16.17 1.78
C LEU A 116 1.13 14.81 1.53
N LEU A 117 2.46 14.78 1.40
CA LEU A 117 3.21 13.54 1.19
C LEU A 117 3.02 12.58 2.37
N LEU A 118 3.22 13.04 3.60
CA LEU A 118 3.12 12.19 4.78
C LEU A 118 1.71 11.64 4.98
N HIS A 119 0.70 12.50 4.94
CA HIS A 119 -0.68 12.10 5.22
C HIS A 119 -1.28 11.32 4.04
N GLY A 120 -0.97 11.74 2.81
CA GLY A 120 -1.36 11.02 1.60
C GLY A 120 -0.79 9.60 1.57
N LEU A 121 0.49 9.42 1.90
CA LEU A 121 1.10 8.08 1.99
C LEU A 121 0.51 7.24 3.12
N GLN A 122 0.23 7.82 4.28
CA GLN A 122 -0.44 7.09 5.37
C GLN A 122 -1.82 6.61 4.96
N ILE A 123 -2.64 7.46 4.33
CA ILE A 123 -3.95 7.09 3.81
C ILE A 123 -3.79 5.98 2.75
N ALA A 124 -2.85 6.14 1.82
CA ALA A 124 -2.57 5.17 0.77
C ALA A 124 -2.17 3.80 1.33
N ILE A 125 -1.35 3.75 2.39
CA ILE A 125 -0.98 2.49 3.07
C ILE A 125 -2.22 1.76 3.59
N HIS A 126 -3.12 2.46 4.28
CA HIS A 126 -4.32 1.84 4.82
C HIS A 126 -5.31 1.43 3.71
N LEU A 127 -5.46 2.24 2.67
CA LEU A 127 -6.30 1.91 1.51
C LEU A 127 -5.70 0.83 0.61
N SER A 128 -4.39 0.62 0.63
CA SER A 128 -3.70 -0.32 -0.27
C SER A 128 -4.27 -1.73 -0.16
N ILE A 129 -4.64 -2.16 1.04
CA ILE A 129 -5.18 -3.49 1.30
C ILE A 129 -6.58 -3.64 0.68
N PRO A 130 -7.61 -2.88 1.09
CA PRO A 130 -8.95 -3.01 0.52
C PRO A 130 -8.99 -2.71 -0.98
N LEU A 131 -8.24 -1.73 -1.48
CA LEU A 131 -8.19 -1.42 -2.91
C LEU A 131 -7.57 -2.55 -3.73
N THR A 132 -6.45 -3.12 -3.28
CA THR A 132 -5.79 -4.22 -4.00
C THR A 132 -6.68 -5.46 -4.03
N TYR A 133 -7.39 -5.75 -2.94
CA TYR A 133 -8.41 -6.81 -2.94
C TYR A 133 -9.54 -6.52 -3.95
N GLY A 134 -10.08 -5.30 -3.96
CA GLY A 134 -11.13 -4.89 -4.89
C GLY A 134 -10.71 -5.01 -6.35
N VAL A 135 -9.55 -4.46 -6.72
CA VAL A 135 -8.98 -4.56 -8.08
C VAL A 135 -8.84 -6.02 -8.50
N ARG A 136 -8.33 -6.87 -7.62
CA ARG A 136 -8.17 -8.29 -7.93
C ARG A 136 -9.51 -8.97 -8.17
N THR A 137 -10.50 -8.75 -7.30
CA THR A 137 -11.84 -9.34 -7.48
C THR A 137 -12.45 -8.93 -8.81
N LEU A 138 -12.24 -7.68 -9.25
CA LEU A 138 -12.67 -7.22 -10.57
C LEU A 138 -11.94 -7.94 -11.70
N VAL A 139 -10.61 -8.10 -11.61
CA VAL A 139 -9.81 -8.82 -12.61
C VAL A 139 -10.23 -10.29 -12.71
N ASP A 140 -10.39 -10.96 -11.57
CA ASP A 140 -10.82 -12.36 -11.51
C ASP A 140 -12.21 -12.50 -12.15
N TRP A 141 -13.16 -11.62 -11.82
CA TRP A 141 -14.49 -11.59 -12.42
C TRP A 141 -14.47 -11.37 -13.95
N LEU A 142 -13.63 -10.44 -14.43
CA LEU A 142 -13.46 -10.19 -15.85
C LEU A 142 -12.86 -11.40 -16.58
N SER A 143 -11.93 -12.13 -15.95
CA SER A 143 -11.33 -13.33 -16.52
C SER A 143 -12.34 -14.47 -16.69
N VAL A 144 -13.16 -14.72 -15.67
CA VAL A 144 -14.22 -15.75 -15.71
C VAL A 144 -15.26 -15.41 -16.77
N LYS A 145 -15.65 -14.13 -16.86
CA LYS A 145 -16.60 -13.67 -17.88
C LYS A 145 -16.08 -13.91 -19.31
N LYS A 146 -14.77 -13.71 -19.54
CA LYS A 146 -14.14 -13.98 -20.84
C LYS A 146 -14.12 -15.48 -21.16
N GLN A 147 -13.73 -16.32 -20.20
CA GLN A 147 -13.71 -17.78 -20.39
C GLN A 147 -15.10 -18.33 -20.74
N ASN A 148 -16.13 -17.93 -20.00
CA ASN A 148 -17.51 -18.38 -20.28
C ASN A 148 -17.99 -17.92 -21.67
N ALA A 149 -17.60 -16.73 -22.11
CA ALA A 149 -17.96 -16.21 -23.43
C ALA A 149 -17.24 -16.96 -24.58
N GLU A 150 -16.01 -17.43 -24.35
CA GLU A 150 -15.25 -18.25 -25.31
C GLU A 150 -15.81 -19.68 -25.38
N GLU A 151 -16.15 -20.30 -24.24
CA GLU A 151 -16.76 -21.63 -24.20
C GLU A 151 -18.13 -21.67 -24.92
N THR A 152 -18.94 -20.61 -24.77
CA THR A 152 -20.25 -20.51 -25.44
C THR A 152 -20.12 -20.34 -26.96
N ARG A 153 -19.01 -19.75 -27.44
CA ARG A 153 -18.73 -19.61 -28.88
C ARG A 153 -18.17 -20.88 -29.52
N GLN A 154 -17.53 -21.75 -28.73
CA GLN A 154 -17.02 -23.03 -29.21
C GLN A 154 -18.07 -24.14 -29.21
N SER A 155 -19.20 -23.94 -28.52
CA SER A 155 -20.31 -24.89 -28.45
C SER A 155 -21.48 -24.60 -29.42
N SER A 156 -21.37 -23.55 -30.25
CA SER A 156 -22.34 -23.18 -31.30
C SER A 156 -21.76 -23.44 -32.68
#